data_AF-A0A382R7P8-F1
#
_entry.id   AF-A0A382R7P8-F1
#
_cell.length_a   1.000
_cell.length_b   1.000
_cell.length_c   1.000
_cell.angle_alpha   90.00
_cell.angle_beta   90.00
_cell.angle_gamma   90.00
#
_symmetry.space_group_name_H-M   'P 1'
#
loop_
_entity.id
_entity.type
_entity.pdbx_description
1 polymer ?
#
loop_
_entity_poly.entity_id
_entity_poly.type
_entity_poly.pdbx_seq_one_letter_code
_entity_poly.pdbx_strand_id
1 'polypeptide(L)' 'MIDQSRERRLLMDRSVPGRIGISLPPLEVPEQDLPSPDLLRNDLPLPEVSQGEVVRYFSNLSQMNFSI' A
#
# COMPACT_ATOMS: atom_id res chain seq x y z
N MET A 1 23.48 -8.68 9.03
CA MET A 1 23.51 -7.22 9.24
C MET A 1 22.17 -6.68 8.81
N ILE A 2 21.27 -6.38 9.75
CA ILE A 2 19.93 -5.86 9.44
C ILE A 2 20.11 -4.40 9.02
N ASP A 3 19.69 -4.06 7.80
CA ASP A 3 19.77 -2.70 7.27
C ASP A 3 18.80 -1.77 8.05
N GLN A 4 19.34 -1.13 9.08
CA GLN A 4 18.68 -0.11 9.90
C GLN A 4 18.21 1.11 9.08
N SER A 5 18.69 1.30 7.83
CA SER A 5 18.26 2.42 6.97
C SER A 5 16.82 2.27 6.49
N ARG A 6 16.32 1.03 6.39
CA ARG A 6 14.99 0.78 5.84
C ARG A 6 13.88 1.12 6.81
N GLU A 7 14.10 1.05 8.12
CA GLU A 7 13.06 1.28 9.13
C GLU A 7 12.56 2.73 9.16
N ARG A 8 13.41 3.71 8.86
CA ARG A 8 13.07 5.15 8.88
C ARG A 8 12.57 5.73 7.56
N ARG A 9 12.53 4.95 6.47
CA ARG A 9 12.01 5.42 5.18
C ARG A 9 10.49 5.51 5.19
N LEU A 10 9.92 6.51 4.54
CA LEU A 10 8.47 6.60 4.35
C LEU A 10 7.98 5.39 3.54
N LEU A 11 6.71 5.03 3.69
CA LEU A 11 6.12 3.93 2.91
C LEU A 11 6.24 4.19 1.40
N MET A 12 6.07 5.45 0.98
CA MET A 12 6.19 5.89 -0.42
C MET A 12 7.59 5.62 -1.00
N ASP A 13 8.65 5.85 -0.23
CA ASP A 13 10.04 5.61 -0.66
C ASP A 13 10.37 4.12 -0.84
N ARG A 14 9.47 3.23 -0.40
CA ARG A 14 9.62 1.78 -0.52
C ARG A 14 8.85 1.20 -1.71
N SER A 15 8.12 2.04 -2.45
CA SER A 15 7.34 1.66 -3.62
C SER A 15 8.22 1.07 -4.71
N VAL A 16 7.73 0.02 -5.37
CA VAL A 16 8.34 -0.54 -6.58
C VAL A 16 7.26 -0.70 -7.64
N PRO A 17 7.41 -0.07 -8.82
CA PRO A 17 6.41 -0.14 -9.88
C PRO A 17 6.01 -1.58 -10.25
N GLY A 18 4.70 -1.79 -10.41
CA GLY A 18 4.06 -3.07 -10.70
C GLY A 18 3.91 -4.01 -9.50
N ARG A 19 4.32 -3.60 -8.28
CA ARG A 19 4.25 -4.48 -7.11
C ARG A 19 2.85 -4.52 -6.52
N ILE A 20 2.30 -5.74 -6.47
CA ILE A 20 0.96 -6.00 -5.96
C ILE A 20 1.00 -6.35 -4.48
N GLY A 21 0.16 -5.68 -3.69
CA GLY A 21 0.01 -5.93 -2.27
C GLY A 21 -0.72 -7.24 -1.97
N ILE A 22 -1.84 -7.47 -2.65
CA ILE A 22 -2.74 -8.59 -2.39
C ILE A 22 -3.38 -9.08 -3.68
N SER A 23 -3.67 -10.37 -3.77
CA SER A 23 -4.54 -10.92 -4.81
C SER A 23 -5.99 -10.83 -4.37
N LEU A 24 -6.81 -10.14 -5.16
CA LEU A 24 -8.25 -10.10 -4.90
C LEU A 24 -8.90 -11.45 -5.23
N PRO A 25 -9.95 -11.86 -4.50
CA PRO A 25 -10.74 -13.03 -4.89
C PRO A 25 -11.42 -12.80 -6.25
N PRO A 26 -11.87 -13.88 -6.92
CA PRO A 26 -12.69 -13.76 -8.12
C PRO A 26 -13.92 -12.88 -7.88
N LEU A 27 -14.35 -12.15 -8.91
CA LEU A 27 -15.56 -11.34 -8.84
C LEU A 27 -16.80 -12.27 -8.84
N GLU A 28 -17.57 -12.25 -7.75
CA GLU A 28 -18.77 -13.09 -7.59
C GLU A 28 -20.09 -12.37 -7.94
N VAL A 29 -19.99 -11.13 -8.45
CA VAL A 29 -21.13 -10.28 -8.80
C VAL A 29 -20.99 -9.75 -10.22
N PRO A 30 -22.08 -9.29 -10.87
CA PRO A 30 -21.98 -8.68 -12.19
C PRO A 30 -21.06 -7.47 -12.20
N GLU A 31 -20.24 -7.35 -13.24
CA GLU A 31 -19.44 -6.16 -13.50
C GLU A 31 -20.34 -4.92 -13.66
N GLN A 32 -19.78 -3.75 -13.34
CA GLN A 32 -20.46 -2.46 -13.47
C GLN A 32 -19.58 -1.50 -14.24
N ASP A 33 -20.22 -0.64 -15.04
CA ASP A 33 -19.51 0.43 -15.75
C ASP A 33 -18.91 1.43 -14.76
N LEU A 34 -17.75 1.98 -15.12
CA LEU A 34 -17.11 3.04 -14.36
C LEU A 34 -17.95 4.34 -14.40
N PRO A 35 -17.86 5.20 -13.37
CA PRO A 35 -18.53 6.50 -13.38
C PRO A 35 -17.95 7.44 -14.47
N SER A 36 -18.59 8.61 -14.67
CA SER A 36 -18.12 9.62 -15.64
C SER A 36 -16.62 9.90 -15.48
N PRO A 37 -15.84 10.04 -16.58
CA PRO A 37 -14.40 10.31 -16.51
C PRO A 37 -14.01 11.50 -15.62
N ASP A 38 -14.87 12.50 -15.53
CA ASP A 38 -14.65 13.71 -14.69
C ASP A 38 -14.63 13.41 -13.18
N LEU A 39 -15.20 12.25 -12.79
CA LEU A 39 -15.21 11.75 -11.41
C LEU A 39 -14.03 10.82 -11.13
N LEU A 40 -13.28 10.41 -12.16
CA LEU A 40 -12.14 9.51 -12.03
C LEU A 40 -10.85 10.30 -11.76
N ARG A 41 -9.94 9.67 -11.03
CA ARG A 41 -8.59 10.21 -10.85
C ARG A 41 -7.72 9.80 -12.04
N ASN A 42 -6.92 10.74 -12.55
CA ASN A 42 -5.96 10.47 -13.61
C ASN A 42 -4.75 9.65 -13.15
N ASP A 43 -4.40 9.75 -11.88
CA ASP A 43 -3.29 9.03 -11.27
C ASP A 43 -3.65 8.61 -9.83
N LEU A 44 -3.01 7.53 -9.37
CA LEU A 44 -3.21 6.95 -8.05
C LEU A 44 -1.87 6.95 -7.31
N PRO A 45 -1.55 8.00 -6.53
CA PRO A 45 -0.25 8.15 -5.86
C PRO A 45 -0.16 7.29 -4.59
N LEU A 46 -0.43 5.99 -4.74
CA LEU A 46 -0.33 4.99 -3.68
C LEU A 46 0.98 4.20 -3.82
N PRO A 47 1.56 3.72 -2.70
CA PRO A 47 2.77 2.92 -2.76
C PRO A 47 2.47 1.52 -3.30
N GLU A 48 3.33 1.04 -4.18
CA GLU A 48 3.29 -0.31 -4.75
C GLU A 48 4.21 -1.20 -3.93
N VAL A 49 3.64 -1.89 -2.94
CA VAL A 49 4.36 -2.67 -1.91
C VAL A 49 3.63 -3.98 -1.65
N SER A 50 4.38 -5.03 -1.30
CA SER A 50 3.77 -6.34 -0.97
C SER A 50 3.05 -6.32 0.39
N GLN A 51 2.07 -7.20 0.62
CA GLN A 51 1.37 -7.32 1.91
C GLN A 51 2.33 -7.41 3.11
N GLY A 52 3.37 -8.24 3.01
CA GLY A 52 4.35 -8.40 4.09
C GLY A 52 5.15 -7.14 4.38
N GLU A 53 5.42 -6.31 3.37
CA GLU A 53 6.07 -5.01 3.55
C GLU A 53 5.15 -4.00 4.25
N VAL A 54 3.87 -3.95 3.86
CA VAL A 54 2.85 -3.09 4.49
C VAL A 54 2.65 -3.47 5.96
N VAL A 55 2.47 -4.77 6.25
CA VAL A 55 2.29 -5.26 7.62
C VAL A 55 3.50 -4.89 8.48
N ARG A 56 4.73 -5.20 8.01
CA ARG A 56 5.94 -4.86 8.74
C ARG A 56 6.09 -3.36 8.97
N TYR A 57 5.76 -2.54 7.97
CA TYR A 57 5.82 -1.09 8.09
C TYR A 57 4.95 -0.57 9.24
N PHE A 58 3.66 -0.94 9.24
CA PHE A 58 2.74 -0.46 10.25
C PHE A 58 2.96 -1.08 11.63
N SER A 59 3.39 -2.34 11.71
CA SER A 59 3.80 -2.96 12.98
C SER A 59 5.01 -2.28 13.60
N ASN A 60 6.01 -1.89 12.81
CA ASN A 60 7.17 -1.15 13.33
C ASN A 60 6.76 0.28 13.74
N LEU A 61 5.92 0.94 12.93
CA LEU A 61 5.43 2.28 13.22
C LEU A 61 4.63 2.31 14.53
N SER A 62 3.83 1.28 14.82
CA SER A 62 3.04 1.24 16.04
C SER A 62 3.89 1.16 17.31
N GLN A 63 5.09 0.58 17.25
CA GLN A 63 6.02 0.54 18.40
C GLN A 63 6.58 1.93 18.76
N MET A 64 6.44 2.90 17.85
CA MET A 64 6.85 4.28 18.07
C MET A 64 5.71 5.15 18.61
N ASN A 65 4.48 4.63 18.68
CA ASN A 65 3.36 5.35 19.25
C ASN A 65 3.46 5.36 20.78
N PHE A 66 3.17 6.51 21.38
CA PHE A 66 3.01 6.66 22.83
C PHE A 66 1.55 7.01 23.15
N SER A 67 0.98 6.42 24.20
CA SER A 67 -0.39 6.68 24.66
C SER A 67 -0.37 6.92 26.17
N ILE A 68 -1.16 7.90 26.63
CA ILE A 68 -1.40 8.22 28.06
C ILE A 68 -2.82 7.81 28.41
#